data_AF-A0A9P6UKQ8-F1
#
_entry.id   AF-A0A9P6UKQ8-F1
#
_cell.length_a   1.000
_cell.length_b   1.000
_cell.length_c   1.000
_cell.angle_alpha   90.00
_cell.angle_beta   90.00
_cell.angle_gamma   90.00
#
_symmetry.space_group_name_H-M   'P 1'
#
loop_
_entity.id
_entity.type
_entity.pdbx_description
1 polymer ?
#
loop_
_entity_poly.entity_id
_entity_poly.type
_entity_poly.pdbx_seq_one_letter_code
_entity_poly.pdbx_strand_id
1 'polypeptide(L)'
;MDLQCDVVMFSGPSIDVFQHQKMRTLVAPIKQVFKPDSQHEISPLGSSLLSHFPNLLKWHCYDRQTTLSVPFQRIKAEVDICCPKMSQIDTWKTPSPALYDILANAFRNLKFITFEYEQLSRDIIMALLFHQSTLLYVSATSDTIRSDIEQDEIFSVDDPFEIHGRALQLLPRTCSSLTILNLECHKMDMDHVEEEEWACKGLQKLRVRIKDLNTKENVATALQLWTERRNKGDSDGDDHMHGEHETDLQMRVARHLLKFKRLHSVWLGTHVSYV
;
A
#
# COMPACT_ATOMS: atom_id res chain seq x y z
N MET A 1 -2.39 10.78 -20.54
CA MET A 1 -3.59 11.15 -19.75
C MET A 1 -3.21 12.38 -18.97
N ASP A 2 -3.73 13.54 -19.36
CA ASP A 2 -3.49 14.80 -18.64
C ASP A 2 -4.27 14.77 -17.32
N LEU A 3 -3.55 14.65 -16.21
CA LEU A 3 -4.08 14.91 -14.88
C LEU A 3 -4.20 16.43 -14.74
N GLN A 4 -5.33 16.98 -15.17
CA GLN A 4 -5.72 18.33 -14.81
C GLN A 4 -5.98 18.33 -13.29
N CYS A 5 -4.94 18.67 -12.54
CA CYS A 5 -4.98 18.73 -11.10
C CYS A 5 -5.51 20.11 -10.71
N ASP A 6 -6.83 20.21 -10.51
CA ASP A 6 -7.45 21.41 -9.96
C ASP A 6 -7.08 21.50 -8.47
N VAL A 7 -5.91 22.06 -8.18
CA VAL A 7 -5.48 22.37 -6.81
C VAL A 7 -6.19 23.63 -6.38
N VAL A 8 -7.21 23.49 -5.53
CA VAL A 8 -7.91 24.63 -4.94
C VAL A 8 -7.38 24.84 -3.52
N MET A 9 -6.73 25.98 -3.29
CA MET A 9 -6.35 26.44 -1.94
C MET A 9 -7.47 27.33 -1.40
N PHE A 10 -8.00 26.99 -0.24
CA PHE A 10 -9.01 27.80 0.45
C PHE A 10 -8.38 28.56 1.60
N SER A 11 -8.58 29.88 1.64
CA SER A 11 -8.36 30.72 2.83
C SER A 11 -9.47 31.77 2.89
N GLY A 12 -10.24 31.80 4.00
CA GLY A 12 -11.31 32.79 4.19
C GLY A 12 -12.22 32.47 5.40
N PRO A 13 -12.72 33.49 6.12
CA PRO A 13 -13.38 33.32 7.44
C PRO A 13 -14.83 32.84 7.40
N SER A 14 -15.46 32.73 6.22
CA SER A 14 -16.77 32.08 6.05
C SER A 14 -16.99 31.83 4.56
N ILE A 15 -16.79 30.58 4.13
CA ILE A 15 -17.13 30.18 2.77
C ILE A 15 -18.57 29.68 2.87
N ASP A 16 -19.52 30.40 2.25
CA ASP A 16 -20.85 29.83 1.95
C ASP A 16 -20.66 28.41 1.40
N VAL A 17 -21.51 27.46 1.76
CA VAL A 17 -21.35 26.04 1.41
C VAL A 17 -21.34 25.86 -0.12
N PHE A 18 -20.16 26.02 -0.71
CA PHE A 18 -19.89 25.82 -2.10
C PHE A 18 -19.59 24.35 -2.30
N GLN A 19 -20.39 23.66 -3.11
CA GLN A 19 -20.16 22.24 -3.40
C GLN A 19 -19.50 22.06 -4.75
N HIS A 20 -18.24 21.63 -4.76
CA HIS A 20 -17.53 21.28 -5.98
C HIS A 20 -17.79 19.82 -6.37
N GLN A 21 -18.87 19.59 -7.11
CA GLN A 21 -19.35 18.24 -7.47
C GLN A 21 -18.37 17.41 -8.32
N LYS A 22 -17.42 18.04 -9.01
CA LYS A 22 -16.47 17.34 -9.90
C LYS A 22 -15.18 16.91 -9.21
N MET A 23 -14.91 17.38 -7.99
CA MET A 23 -13.63 17.09 -7.32
C MET A 23 -13.62 15.63 -6.84
N ARG A 24 -12.57 14.88 -7.21
CA ARG A 24 -12.41 13.46 -6.87
C ARG A 24 -11.20 13.18 -5.99
N THR A 25 -10.26 14.11 -5.94
CA THR A 25 -9.00 13.99 -5.21
C THR A 25 -8.78 15.26 -4.40
N LEU A 26 -8.40 15.10 -3.14
CA LEU A 26 -8.04 16.20 -2.24
C LEU A 26 -6.60 15.98 -1.77
N VAL A 27 -5.80 17.04 -1.80
CA VAL A 27 -4.44 17.05 -1.24
C VAL A 27 -4.42 18.10 -0.14
N ALA A 28 -4.45 17.66 1.11
CA ALA A 28 -4.45 18.56 2.25
C ALA A 28 -4.03 17.84 3.54
N PRO A 29 -3.24 18.47 4.43
CA PRO A 29 -2.95 17.93 5.74
C PRO A 29 -4.21 17.80 6.58
N ILE A 30 -4.23 16.80 7.46
CA ILE A 30 -5.41 16.45 8.27
C ILE A 30 -5.91 17.65 9.05
N LYS A 31 -5.00 18.38 9.70
CA LYS A 31 -5.35 19.59 10.46
C LYS A 31 -6.12 20.61 9.62
N GLN A 32 -5.72 20.87 8.37
CA GLN A 32 -6.39 21.87 7.52
C GLN A 32 -7.79 21.42 7.07
N VAL A 33 -8.00 20.12 6.86
CA VAL A 33 -9.31 19.59 6.47
C VAL A 33 -10.37 19.84 7.55
N PHE A 34 -10.01 19.61 8.81
CA PHE A 34 -10.95 19.68 9.94
C PHE A 34 -10.86 20.97 10.76
N LYS A 35 -9.79 21.75 10.59
CA LYS A 35 -9.54 23.07 11.23
C LYS A 35 -8.99 24.04 10.17
N PRO A 36 -9.80 24.43 9.17
CA PRO A 36 -9.36 25.31 8.09
C PRO A 36 -9.02 26.72 8.59
N ASP A 37 -9.65 27.17 9.68
CA ASP A 37 -9.34 28.44 10.33
C ASP A 37 -8.58 28.21 11.65
N SER A 38 -7.34 28.66 11.71
CA SER A 38 -6.50 28.56 12.91
C SER A 38 -6.73 29.68 13.92
N GLN A 39 -7.39 30.77 13.53
CA GLN A 39 -7.58 31.96 14.37
C GLN A 39 -8.89 31.94 15.15
N HIS A 40 -9.89 31.20 14.68
CA HIS A 40 -11.11 30.98 15.45
C HIS A 40 -10.96 29.75 16.34
N GLU A 41 -11.01 29.98 17.66
CA GLU A 41 -11.16 28.93 18.65
C GLU A 41 -12.34 28.05 18.25
N ILE A 42 -12.00 26.87 17.74
CA ILE A 42 -12.85 25.72 17.42
C ILE A 42 -14.33 26.07 17.58
N SER A 43 -14.90 26.75 16.60
CA SER A 43 -16.35 26.76 16.53
C SER A 43 -16.72 25.29 16.40
N PRO A 44 -17.52 24.72 17.31
CA PRO A 44 -17.94 23.31 17.23
C PRO A 44 -18.71 23.02 15.94
N LEU A 45 -19.05 24.07 15.18
CA LEU A 45 -19.79 24.08 13.92
C LEU A 45 -18.94 24.45 12.69
N GLY A 46 -17.63 24.67 12.83
CA GLY A 46 -16.77 24.94 11.67
C GLY A 46 -16.83 23.78 10.68
N SER A 47 -17.47 24.00 9.53
CA SER A 47 -17.64 22.97 8.51
C SER A 47 -16.28 22.56 7.96
N SER A 48 -16.02 21.27 7.98
CA SER A 48 -14.83 20.70 7.37
C SER A 48 -14.80 20.91 5.87
N LEU A 49 -13.58 20.96 5.32
CA LEU A 49 -13.37 21.04 3.88
C LEU A 49 -14.07 19.89 3.14
N LEU A 50 -14.26 18.72 3.78
CA LEU A 50 -14.95 17.58 3.18
C LEU A 50 -16.39 17.89 2.75
N SER A 51 -17.08 18.79 3.45
CA SER A 51 -18.48 19.17 3.14
C SER A 51 -18.63 19.84 1.77
N HIS A 52 -17.54 20.40 1.23
CA HIS A 52 -17.50 21.03 -0.08
C HIS A 52 -17.24 20.02 -1.22
N PHE A 53 -16.86 18.78 -0.91
CA PHE A 53 -16.45 17.76 -1.89
C PHE A 53 -17.22 16.44 -1.72
N PRO A 54 -18.55 16.41 -1.95
CA PRO A 54 -19.38 15.23 -1.68
C PRO A 54 -19.04 13.99 -2.52
N ASN A 55 -18.23 14.21 -3.56
CA ASN A 55 -17.90 13.28 -4.61
C ASN A 55 -16.44 12.80 -4.53
N LEU A 56 -15.75 13.13 -3.43
CA LEU A 56 -14.36 12.80 -3.16
C LEU A 56 -14.17 11.28 -3.04
N LEU A 57 -13.17 10.76 -3.75
CA LEU A 57 -12.82 9.33 -3.80
C LEU A 57 -11.46 9.06 -3.16
N LYS A 58 -10.53 10.00 -3.34
CA LYS A 58 -9.13 9.91 -2.89
C LYS A 58 -8.75 11.10 -2.03
N TRP A 59 -8.06 10.81 -0.93
CA TRP A 59 -7.47 11.84 -0.07
C TRP A 59 -5.98 11.59 0.13
N HIS A 60 -5.18 12.53 -0.33
CA HIS A 60 -3.76 12.63 -0.01
C HIS A 60 -3.62 13.50 1.24
N CYS A 61 -3.17 12.89 2.33
CA CYS A 61 -3.06 13.58 3.61
C CYS A 61 -1.68 13.41 4.24
N TYR A 62 -1.39 14.32 5.16
CA TYR A 62 -0.22 14.23 6.03
C TYR A 62 -0.56 14.80 7.39
N ASP A 63 0.11 14.30 8.41
CA ASP A 63 0.24 14.97 9.69
C ASP A 63 1.67 14.86 10.18
N ARG A 64 2.33 15.98 10.49
CA ARG A 64 3.68 15.96 11.05
C ARG A 64 3.70 15.65 12.54
N GLN A 65 2.52 15.63 13.18
CA GLN A 65 2.37 15.40 14.61
C GLN A 65 2.19 13.90 14.90
N THR A 66 2.75 13.45 16.02
CA THR A 66 2.64 12.04 16.46
C THR A 66 1.23 11.65 16.87
N THR A 67 0.43 12.63 17.29
CA THR A 67 -0.97 12.48 17.66
C THR A 67 -1.83 13.28 16.71
N LEU A 68 -3.00 12.74 16.36
CA LEU A 68 -3.95 13.46 15.52
C LEU A 68 -4.41 14.72 16.25
N SER A 69 -4.25 15.87 15.59
CA SER A 69 -4.79 17.14 16.07
C SER A 69 -6.33 17.20 16.09
N VAL A 70 -6.99 16.16 15.58
CA VAL A 70 -8.43 16.02 15.39
C VAL A 70 -8.85 14.64 15.92
N PRO A 71 -9.87 14.54 16.80
CA PRO A 71 -10.36 13.25 17.27
C PRO A 71 -10.84 12.36 16.11
N PHE A 72 -10.44 11.09 16.09
CA PHE A 72 -10.80 10.18 15.00
C PHE A 72 -12.31 10.01 14.83
N GLN A 73 -13.10 10.15 15.91
CA GLN A 73 -14.57 10.09 15.85
C GLN A 73 -15.14 11.19 14.97
N ARG A 74 -14.53 12.38 15.01
CA ARG A 74 -14.91 13.50 14.14
C ARG A 74 -14.52 13.21 12.69
N ILE A 75 -13.30 12.73 12.46
CA ILE A 75 -12.83 12.36 11.12
C ILE A 75 -13.79 11.34 10.49
N LYS A 76 -14.10 10.27 11.23
CA LYS A 76 -15.03 9.23 10.80
C LYS A 76 -16.42 9.80 10.48
N ALA A 77 -17.01 10.56 11.40
CA ALA A 77 -18.36 11.10 11.24
C ALA A 77 -18.45 11.98 9.98
N GLU A 78 -17.46 12.83 9.74
CA GLU A 78 -17.46 13.71 8.59
C GLU A 78 -17.11 12.99 7.27
N VAL A 79 -16.22 12.00 7.27
CA VAL A 79 -16.00 11.16 6.08
C VAL A 79 -17.27 10.39 5.73
N ASP A 80 -17.95 9.81 6.72
CA ASP A 80 -19.20 9.07 6.51
C ASP A 80 -20.33 9.97 5.98
N ILE A 81 -20.44 11.21 6.47
CA ILE A 81 -21.51 12.15 6.10
C ILE A 81 -21.18 12.85 4.78
N CYS A 82 -19.99 13.44 4.68
CA CYS A 82 -19.64 14.32 3.58
C CYS A 82 -19.06 13.55 2.40
N CYS A 83 -18.26 12.50 2.62
CA CYS A 83 -17.54 11.80 1.55
C CYS A 83 -17.70 10.27 1.61
N PRO A 84 -18.94 9.73 1.61
CA PRO A 84 -19.19 8.30 1.84
C PRO A 84 -18.59 7.36 0.78
N LYS A 85 -18.14 7.89 -0.36
CA LYS A 85 -17.50 7.14 -1.45
C LYS A 85 -15.96 7.13 -1.36
N MET A 86 -15.38 7.85 -0.40
CA MET A 86 -13.94 7.88 -0.20
C MET A 86 -13.44 6.48 0.15
N SER A 87 -12.51 5.97 -0.64
CA SER A 87 -11.99 4.60 -0.52
C SER A 87 -10.49 4.50 -0.81
N GLN A 88 -9.84 5.63 -1.04
CA GLN A 88 -8.40 5.72 -1.28
C GLN A 88 -7.77 6.73 -0.34
N ILE A 89 -6.70 6.33 0.32
CA ILE A 89 -5.87 7.22 1.12
C ILE A 89 -4.41 7.11 0.69
N ASP A 90 -3.74 8.24 0.67
CA ASP A 90 -2.32 8.34 0.36
C ASP A 90 -1.68 9.20 1.45
N THR A 91 -0.79 8.61 2.25
CA THR A 91 -0.21 9.26 3.43
C THR A 91 1.30 9.34 3.31
N TRP A 92 1.81 10.56 3.33
CA TRP A 92 3.25 10.85 3.43
C TRP A 92 3.53 11.55 4.76
N LYS A 93 4.70 11.31 5.33
CA LYS A 93 5.20 11.95 6.57
C LYS A 93 4.22 11.92 7.74
N THR A 94 3.40 10.88 7.85
CA THR A 94 2.37 10.70 8.89
C THR A 94 2.83 9.66 9.90
N PRO A 95 3.07 10.00 11.17
CA PRO A 95 3.50 9.04 12.17
C PRO A 95 2.54 7.86 12.30
N SER A 96 3.10 6.67 12.56
CA SER A 96 2.34 5.41 12.63
C SER A 96 1.12 5.45 13.57
N PRO A 97 1.16 6.08 14.77
CA PRO A 97 -0.03 6.14 15.63
C PRO A 97 -1.19 6.91 15.00
N ALA A 98 -0.91 8.04 14.36
CA ALA A 98 -1.92 8.83 13.67
C ALA A 98 -2.48 8.07 12.44
N LEU A 99 -1.60 7.41 11.69
CA LEU A 99 -2.01 6.58 10.55
C LEU A 99 -2.89 5.41 11.02
N TYR A 100 -2.54 4.72 12.11
CA TYR A 100 -3.34 3.66 12.69
C TYR A 100 -4.78 4.13 12.99
N ASP A 101 -4.93 5.24 13.70
CA ASP A 101 -6.25 5.76 14.10
C ASP A 101 -7.13 6.06 12.89
N ILE A 102 -6.53 6.61 11.83
CA ILE A 102 -7.21 6.88 10.56
C ILE A 102 -7.66 5.58 9.90
N LEU A 103 -6.74 4.63 9.71
CA LEU A 103 -7.02 3.38 8.99
C LEU A 103 -8.02 2.52 9.75
N ALA A 104 -7.87 2.39 11.05
CA ALA A 104 -8.73 1.53 11.86
C ALA A 104 -10.14 2.11 12.04
N ASN A 105 -10.29 3.44 12.08
CA ASN A 105 -11.53 4.04 12.54
C ASN A 105 -12.22 4.98 11.55
N ALA A 106 -11.50 5.63 10.63
CA ALA A 106 -12.08 6.67 9.78
C ALA A 106 -12.77 6.13 8.51
N PHE A 107 -12.39 4.94 8.04
CA PHE A 107 -12.87 4.37 6.80
C PHE A 107 -13.69 3.10 7.02
N ARG A 108 -14.76 2.90 6.23
CA ARG A 108 -15.55 1.66 6.25
C ARG A 108 -15.19 0.66 5.16
N ASN A 109 -14.70 1.15 4.03
CA ASN A 109 -14.45 0.35 2.83
C ASN A 109 -13.16 0.81 2.14
N LEU A 110 -12.05 0.82 2.89
CA LEU A 110 -10.77 1.22 2.30
C LEU A 110 -10.36 0.19 1.24
N LYS A 111 -10.04 0.68 0.04
CA LYS A 111 -9.65 -0.16 -1.10
C LYS A 111 -8.19 0.06 -1.50
N PHE A 112 -7.69 1.28 -1.37
CA PHE A 112 -6.35 1.65 -1.81
C PHE A 112 -5.65 2.44 -0.72
N ILE A 113 -4.43 2.02 -0.40
CA ILE A 113 -3.55 2.75 0.51
C ILE A 113 -2.15 2.85 -0.06
N THR A 114 -1.58 4.06 0.01
CA THR A 114 -0.15 4.31 -0.13
C THR A 114 0.36 4.98 1.14
N PHE A 115 1.51 4.53 1.65
CA PHE A 115 2.17 5.14 2.81
C PHE A 115 3.70 5.00 2.74
N GLU A 116 4.42 5.68 3.62
CA GLU A 116 5.88 5.54 3.70
C GLU A 116 6.26 4.22 4.40
N TYR A 117 7.27 3.51 3.91
CA TYR A 117 7.68 2.23 4.48
C TYR A 117 8.09 2.36 5.95
N GLU A 118 8.69 3.48 6.32
CA GLU A 118 9.11 3.84 7.67
C GLU A 118 7.92 3.95 8.66
N GLN A 119 6.69 4.10 8.14
CA GLN A 119 5.49 4.15 8.95
C GLN A 119 4.93 2.76 9.27
N LEU A 120 5.47 1.71 8.64
CA LEU A 120 4.99 0.34 8.84
C LEU A 120 5.22 -0.10 10.29
N SER A 121 4.16 -0.58 10.92
CA SER A 121 4.18 -1.17 12.25
C SER A 121 3.21 -2.35 12.32
N ARG A 122 3.26 -3.12 13.41
CA ARG A 122 2.24 -4.16 13.67
C ARG A 122 0.84 -3.57 13.72
N ASP A 123 0.69 -2.40 14.33
CA ASP A 123 -0.61 -1.72 14.44
C ASP A 123 -1.14 -1.33 13.06
N ILE A 124 -0.28 -0.82 12.17
CA ILE A 124 -0.68 -0.52 10.78
C ILE A 124 -1.16 -1.78 10.06
N ILE A 125 -0.46 -2.91 10.21
CA ILE A 125 -0.89 -4.18 9.62
C ILE A 125 -2.26 -4.59 10.17
N MET A 126 -2.46 -4.52 11.49
CA MET A 126 -3.75 -4.82 12.11
C MET A 126 -4.86 -3.90 11.59
N ALA A 127 -4.58 -2.61 11.43
CA ALA A 127 -5.54 -1.66 10.88
C ALA A 127 -5.89 -1.98 9.41
N LEU A 128 -4.93 -2.42 8.60
CA LEU A 128 -5.17 -2.86 7.23
C LEU A 128 -6.03 -4.13 7.18
N LEU A 129 -5.84 -5.06 8.12
CA LEU A 129 -6.62 -6.29 8.22
C LEU A 129 -8.10 -6.04 8.55
N PHE A 130 -8.46 -4.91 9.17
CA PHE A 130 -9.87 -4.51 9.29
C PHE A 130 -10.57 -4.29 7.93
N HIS A 131 -9.79 -4.07 6.87
CA HIS A 131 -10.28 -3.88 5.50
C HIS A 131 -10.05 -5.11 4.61
N GLN A 132 -9.79 -6.30 5.18
CA GLN A 132 -9.39 -7.49 4.42
C GLN A 132 -10.35 -7.88 3.28
N SER A 133 -11.65 -7.58 3.39
CA SER A 133 -12.63 -7.88 2.34
C SER A 133 -12.63 -6.87 1.19
N THR A 134 -12.21 -5.62 1.44
CA THR A 134 -12.27 -4.51 0.49
C THR A 134 -10.91 -4.09 -0.08
N LEU A 135 -9.81 -4.42 0.59
CA LEU A 135 -8.48 -3.95 0.24
C LEU A 135 -8.01 -4.56 -1.10
N LEU A 136 -7.75 -3.69 -2.08
CA LEU A 136 -7.33 -4.06 -3.44
C LEU A 136 -5.86 -3.71 -3.70
N TYR A 137 -5.34 -2.69 -3.02
CA TYR A 137 -4.03 -2.11 -3.27
C TYR A 137 -3.38 -1.66 -1.97
N VAL A 138 -2.18 -2.18 -1.70
CA VAL A 138 -1.32 -1.74 -0.60
C VAL A 138 0.05 -1.38 -1.16
N SER A 139 0.51 -0.16 -0.87
CA SER A 139 1.84 0.30 -1.24
C SER A 139 2.53 0.97 -0.06
N ALA A 140 3.69 0.46 0.31
CA ALA A 140 4.60 1.09 1.26
C ALA A 140 5.91 1.41 0.52
N THR A 141 6.22 2.70 0.38
CA THR A 141 7.38 3.19 -0.38
C THR A 141 8.35 3.94 0.52
N SER A 142 9.65 3.84 0.29
CA SER A 142 10.66 4.60 1.02
C SER A 142 11.20 5.74 0.16
N ASP A 143 11.31 6.93 0.75
CA ASP A 143 11.93 8.08 0.10
C ASP A 143 13.44 7.87 -0.13
N THR A 144 14.08 6.96 0.63
CA THR A 144 15.54 6.75 0.54
C THR A 144 15.97 6.10 -0.79
N ILE A 145 15.04 5.44 -1.49
CA ILE A 145 15.33 4.73 -2.75
C ILE A 145 15.30 5.69 -3.95
N ARG A 146 14.85 6.95 -3.78
CA ARG A 146 14.49 7.83 -4.92
C ARG A 146 15.63 8.69 -5.47
N SER A 147 16.77 8.84 -4.80
CA SER A 147 17.67 9.97 -5.13
C SER A 147 18.77 9.75 -6.16
N ASP A 148 19.38 8.56 -6.33
CA ASP A 148 20.69 8.54 -7.03
C ASP A 148 21.00 7.35 -7.96
N ILE A 149 20.03 6.52 -8.36
CA ILE A 149 20.43 5.17 -8.80
C ILE A 149 20.29 4.94 -10.31
N GLU A 150 21.40 5.22 -11.00
CA GLU A 150 21.80 4.58 -12.27
C GLU A 150 22.59 3.27 -12.04
N GLN A 151 22.70 2.78 -10.79
CA GLN A 151 23.62 1.70 -10.47
C GLN A 151 23.00 0.30 -10.56
N ASP A 152 23.81 -0.55 -11.15
CA ASP A 152 23.61 -1.96 -11.39
C ASP A 152 23.66 -2.85 -10.12
N GLU A 153 23.28 -2.35 -8.94
CA GLU A 153 23.40 -3.09 -7.67
C GLU A 153 22.04 -3.35 -7.00
N ILE A 154 21.87 -4.54 -6.40
CA ILE A 154 20.71 -4.82 -5.52
C ILE A 154 20.97 -4.11 -4.19
N PHE A 155 20.14 -3.11 -3.89
CA PHE A 155 20.27 -2.31 -2.68
C PHE A 155 20.31 -3.16 -1.41
N SER A 156 21.34 -3.01 -0.59
CA SER A 156 21.24 -3.39 0.81
C SER A 156 20.42 -2.31 1.55
N VAL A 157 19.09 -2.37 1.42
CA VAL A 157 18.20 -1.57 2.30
C VAL A 157 18.09 -2.30 3.63
N ASP A 158 18.34 -1.58 4.72
CA ASP A 158 18.00 -2.00 6.06
C ASP A 158 16.47 -2.13 6.14
N ASP A 159 15.98 -3.32 6.48
CA ASP A 159 14.55 -3.56 6.68
C ASP A 159 14.24 -3.41 8.18
N PRO A 160 13.83 -2.21 8.65
CA PRO A 160 13.51 -2.00 10.06
C PRO A 160 12.38 -2.89 10.56
N PHE A 161 11.63 -3.52 9.65
CA PHE A 161 10.50 -4.39 9.96
C PHE A 161 10.83 -5.89 9.79
N GLU A 162 12.08 -6.27 9.52
CA GLU A 162 12.46 -7.67 9.24
C GLU A 162 12.02 -8.64 10.37
N ILE A 163 12.24 -8.25 11.62
CA ILE A 163 11.86 -9.04 12.82
C ILE A 163 10.34 -9.27 12.90
N HIS A 164 9.56 -8.43 12.24
CA HIS A 164 8.10 -8.50 12.20
C HIS A 164 7.58 -8.84 10.81
N GLY A 165 8.46 -9.21 9.86
CA GLY A 165 8.10 -9.51 8.48
C GLY A 165 7.04 -10.60 8.35
N ARG A 166 6.98 -11.54 9.31
CA ARG A 166 5.92 -12.54 9.36
C ARG A 166 4.52 -11.93 9.47
N ALA A 167 4.36 -10.80 10.17
CA ALA A 167 3.07 -10.11 10.27
C ALA A 167 2.61 -9.56 8.92
N LEU A 168 3.52 -9.12 8.04
CA LEU A 168 3.15 -8.65 6.70
C LEU A 168 2.54 -9.76 5.83
N GLN A 169 2.92 -11.01 6.06
CA GLN A 169 2.36 -12.17 5.35
C GLN A 169 0.86 -12.36 5.64
N LEU A 170 0.33 -11.78 6.72
CA LEU A 170 -1.10 -11.79 7.00
C LEU A 170 -1.89 -11.08 5.89
N LEU A 171 -1.36 -10.02 5.28
CA LEU A 171 -2.06 -9.26 4.24
C LEU A 171 -2.43 -10.14 3.03
N PRO A 172 -1.50 -10.79 2.32
CA PRO A 172 -1.87 -11.65 1.20
C PRO A 172 -2.60 -12.94 1.61
N ARG A 173 -2.49 -13.39 2.87
CA ARG A 173 -3.21 -14.55 3.41
C ARG A 173 -4.67 -14.27 3.73
N THR A 174 -5.03 -13.04 4.11
CA THR A 174 -6.42 -12.69 4.50
C THR A 174 -7.14 -11.83 3.46
N CYS A 175 -6.41 -10.95 2.76
CA CYS A 175 -7.00 -10.03 1.78
C CYS A 175 -7.19 -10.71 0.42
N SER A 176 -8.23 -11.55 0.30
CA SER A 176 -8.52 -12.28 -0.95
C SER A 176 -8.75 -11.39 -2.18
N SER A 177 -9.21 -10.16 -1.97
CA SER A 177 -9.44 -9.15 -3.02
C SER A 177 -8.17 -8.40 -3.45
N LEU A 178 -7.03 -8.62 -2.78
CA LEU A 178 -5.80 -7.87 -3.04
C LEU A 178 -5.26 -8.14 -4.45
N THR A 179 -5.08 -7.07 -5.22
CA THR A 179 -4.59 -7.12 -6.62
C THR A 179 -3.18 -6.57 -6.75
N ILE A 180 -2.76 -5.68 -5.86
CA ILE A 180 -1.42 -5.08 -5.87
C ILE A 180 -0.87 -5.07 -4.45
N LEU A 181 0.31 -5.66 -4.28
CA LEU A 181 1.10 -5.59 -3.05
C LEU A 181 2.48 -5.05 -3.38
N ASN A 182 2.76 -3.82 -2.92
CA ASN A 182 4.03 -3.14 -3.12
C ASN A 182 4.67 -2.81 -1.76
N LEU A 183 5.70 -3.55 -1.40
CA LEU A 183 6.49 -3.41 -0.18
C LEU A 183 7.97 -3.41 -0.60
N GLU A 184 8.39 -2.35 -1.31
CA GLU A 184 9.67 -2.32 -2.03
C GLU A 184 10.91 -2.54 -1.13
N CYS A 185 10.83 -2.16 0.14
CA CYS A 185 11.92 -2.32 1.10
C CYS A 185 11.90 -3.67 1.82
N HIS A 186 10.77 -4.38 1.81
CA HIS A 186 10.56 -5.54 2.67
C HIS A 186 11.25 -6.80 2.13
N LYS A 187 12.06 -7.46 2.96
CA LYS A 187 12.64 -8.77 2.67
C LYS A 187 11.72 -9.88 3.19
N MET A 188 11.00 -10.51 2.27
CA MET A 188 10.19 -11.69 2.57
C MET A 188 11.07 -12.93 2.73
N ASP A 189 10.82 -13.68 3.79
CA ASP A 189 11.43 -14.99 4.02
C ASP A 189 10.56 -16.08 3.36
N MET A 190 11.12 -16.84 2.42
CA MET A 190 10.37 -17.88 1.70
C MET A 190 9.90 -19.00 2.61
N ASP A 191 10.61 -19.27 3.71
CA ASP A 191 10.18 -20.29 4.68
C ASP A 191 8.83 -19.87 5.30
N HIS A 192 8.68 -18.60 5.68
CA HIS A 192 7.41 -18.07 6.17
C HIS A 192 6.35 -17.97 5.09
N VAL A 193 6.72 -17.60 3.85
CA VAL A 193 5.77 -17.50 2.73
C VAL A 193 5.14 -18.86 2.41
N GLU A 194 5.88 -19.95 2.58
CA GLU A 194 5.44 -21.31 2.26
C GLU A 194 4.64 -21.99 3.39
N GLU A 195 4.65 -21.46 4.62
CA GLU A 195 3.87 -22.02 5.75
C GLU A 195 2.36 -22.08 5.47
N GLU A 196 1.81 -21.06 4.80
CA GLU A 196 0.39 -20.96 4.52
C GLU A 196 0.14 -20.35 3.14
N GLU A 197 -0.96 -20.77 2.52
CA GLU A 197 -1.33 -20.32 1.19
C GLU A 197 -1.85 -18.88 1.20
N TRP A 198 -1.41 -18.08 0.22
CA TRP A 198 -1.95 -16.75 0.01
C TRP A 198 -3.36 -16.83 -0.59
N ALA A 199 -4.31 -16.11 0.02
CA ALA A 199 -5.71 -16.05 -0.41
C ALA A 199 -5.92 -15.10 -1.61
N CYS A 200 -5.01 -14.17 -1.87
CA CYS A 200 -5.10 -13.18 -2.94
C CYS A 200 -4.85 -13.76 -4.35
N LYS A 201 -5.68 -14.72 -4.80
CA LYS A 201 -5.56 -15.33 -6.14
C LYS A 201 -5.67 -14.34 -7.30
N GLY A 202 -6.24 -13.17 -7.02
CA GLY A 202 -6.37 -12.05 -7.95
C GLY A 202 -5.13 -11.16 -8.08
N LEU A 203 -4.02 -11.48 -7.41
CA LEU A 203 -2.80 -10.66 -7.42
C LEU A 203 -2.27 -10.48 -8.85
N GLN A 204 -2.08 -9.21 -9.23
CA GLN A 204 -1.63 -8.75 -10.55
C GLN A 204 -0.22 -8.18 -10.51
N LYS A 205 0.13 -7.50 -9.42
CA LYS A 205 1.46 -6.90 -9.23
C LYS A 205 2.00 -7.23 -7.85
N LEU A 206 3.23 -7.73 -7.81
CA LEU A 206 3.98 -8.00 -6.57
C LEU A 206 5.32 -7.28 -6.62
N ARG A 207 5.58 -6.44 -5.64
CA ARG A 207 6.86 -5.74 -5.49
C ARG A 207 7.37 -5.93 -4.07
N VAL A 208 8.34 -6.82 -3.92
CA VAL A 208 8.92 -7.23 -2.63
C VAL A 208 10.40 -7.53 -2.83
N ARG A 209 11.14 -7.78 -1.76
CA ARG A 209 12.46 -8.43 -1.84
C ARG A 209 12.34 -9.83 -1.25
N ILE A 210 13.23 -10.74 -1.65
CA ILE A 210 13.31 -12.06 -1.05
C ILE A 210 14.62 -12.14 -0.26
N LYS A 211 14.55 -12.62 0.98
CA LYS A 211 15.72 -12.88 1.83
C LYS A 211 16.64 -13.88 1.12
N ASP A 212 17.95 -13.64 1.17
CA ASP A 212 18.99 -14.42 0.49
C ASP A 212 18.94 -14.44 -1.05
N LEU A 213 17.97 -13.77 -1.68
CA LEU A 213 17.91 -13.52 -3.12
C LEU A 213 18.54 -12.15 -3.46
N ASN A 214 19.78 -11.95 -3.05
CA ASN A 214 20.43 -10.63 -3.01
C ASN A 214 21.37 -10.33 -4.19
N THR A 215 21.50 -11.24 -5.17
CA THR A 215 22.28 -11.00 -6.39
C THR A 215 21.37 -10.85 -7.61
N LYS A 216 21.81 -10.05 -8.58
CA LYS A 216 21.05 -9.83 -9.83
C LYS A 216 20.86 -11.13 -10.59
N GLU A 217 21.88 -11.97 -10.61
CA GLU A 217 21.89 -13.27 -11.26
C GLU A 217 20.82 -14.16 -10.63
N ASN A 218 20.73 -14.19 -9.29
CA ASN A 218 19.72 -15.00 -8.59
C ASN A 218 18.30 -14.48 -8.87
N VAL A 219 18.09 -13.16 -8.83
CA VAL A 219 16.79 -12.56 -9.17
C VAL A 219 16.40 -12.84 -10.63
N ALA A 220 17.32 -12.62 -11.58
CA ALA A 220 17.10 -12.89 -13.00
C ALA A 220 16.77 -14.36 -13.24
N THR A 221 17.51 -15.28 -12.59
CA THR A 221 17.26 -16.72 -12.66
C THR A 221 15.87 -17.08 -12.16
N ALA A 222 15.45 -16.57 -11.00
CA ALA A 222 14.10 -16.81 -10.45
C ALA A 222 12.99 -16.32 -11.40
N LEU A 223 13.16 -15.13 -11.99
CA LEU A 223 12.19 -14.52 -12.89
C LEU A 223 12.16 -15.20 -14.27
N GLN A 224 13.30 -15.65 -14.77
CA GLN A 224 13.40 -16.48 -15.97
C GLN A 224 12.67 -17.81 -15.77
N LEU A 225 12.94 -18.52 -14.67
CA LEU A 225 12.24 -19.78 -14.33
C LEU A 225 10.72 -19.59 -14.25
N TRP A 226 10.25 -18.51 -13.64
CA TRP A 226 8.84 -18.16 -13.58
C TRP A 226 8.24 -17.94 -14.98
N THR A 227 8.91 -17.15 -15.81
CA THR A 227 8.44 -16.79 -17.17
C THR A 227 8.41 -18.00 -18.10
N GLU A 228 9.48 -18.80 -18.12
CA GLU A 228 9.59 -20.01 -18.95
C GLU A 228 8.50 -21.03 -18.62
N ARG A 229 8.27 -21.29 -17.33
CA ARG A 229 7.24 -22.23 -16.89
C ARG A 229 5.84 -21.74 -17.22
N ARG A 230 5.58 -20.45 -17.06
CA ARG A 230 4.30 -19.86 -17.44
C ARG A 230 4.03 -20.00 -18.93
N ASN A 231 5.04 -19.80 -19.77
CA ASN A 231 4.92 -19.89 -21.23
C ASN A 231 4.72 -21.32 -21.74
N LYS A 232 5.21 -22.33 -21.00
CA LYS A 232 4.99 -23.75 -21.33
C LYS A 232 3.52 -24.18 -21.14
N GLY A 233 2.70 -23.36 -20.48
CA GLY A 233 1.32 -23.67 -20.13
C GLY A 233 1.25 -24.71 -19.01
N ASP A 234 0.17 -24.68 -18.23
CA ASP A 234 -0.16 -25.71 -17.21
C ASP A 234 -0.50 -27.06 -17.90
N SER A 235 0.28 -27.53 -18.86
CA SER A 235 0.11 -28.84 -19.47
C SER A 235 0.58 -29.91 -18.48
N ASP A 236 -0.21 -30.13 -17.43
CA ASP A 236 -0.40 -31.32 -16.57
C ASP A 236 0.82 -32.16 -16.16
N GLY A 237 2.02 -31.60 -16.19
CA GLY A 237 3.24 -32.27 -15.77
C GLY A 237 3.49 -32.11 -14.28
N ASP A 238 2.69 -32.78 -13.44
CA ASP A 238 3.07 -33.20 -12.07
C ASP A 238 4.17 -34.27 -12.15
N ASP A 239 5.20 -34.01 -12.96
CA ASP A 239 6.17 -35.00 -13.39
C ASP A 239 7.47 -34.81 -12.60
N HIS A 240 7.51 -35.50 -11.46
CA HIS A 240 8.70 -36.12 -10.87
C HIS A 240 10.04 -35.34 -10.92
N MET A 241 10.02 -34.05 -10.61
CA MET A 241 11.23 -33.30 -10.24
C MET A 241 11.56 -33.47 -8.74
N HIS A 242 11.73 -34.71 -8.29
CA HIS A 242 12.34 -35.04 -6.98
C HIS A 242 13.87 -35.06 -7.03
N GLY A 243 14.47 -34.34 -7.98
CA GLY A 243 15.93 -34.15 -8.03
C GLY A 243 16.39 -33.16 -6.97
N GLU A 244 17.62 -33.31 -6.49
CA GLU A 244 18.33 -32.58 -5.42
C GLU A 244 18.33 -31.03 -5.54
N HIS A 245 17.67 -30.46 -6.54
CA HIS A 245 17.48 -29.02 -6.77
C HIS A 245 16.21 -28.43 -6.14
N GLU A 246 15.42 -29.22 -5.40
CA GLU A 246 14.18 -28.74 -4.78
C GLU A 246 14.40 -27.68 -3.68
N THR A 247 15.64 -27.57 -3.19
CA THR A 247 16.06 -26.60 -2.17
C THR A 247 16.55 -25.26 -2.75
N ASP A 248 16.66 -25.12 -4.07
CA ASP A 248 17.14 -23.89 -4.69
C ASP A 248 16.13 -22.74 -4.50
N LEU A 249 16.58 -21.62 -3.92
CA LEU A 249 15.73 -20.52 -3.53
C LEU A 249 15.01 -19.89 -4.74
N GLN A 250 15.69 -19.80 -5.88
CA GLN A 250 15.20 -19.26 -7.14
C GLN A 250 14.03 -20.10 -7.65
N MET A 251 14.16 -21.43 -7.55
CA MET A 251 13.11 -22.38 -7.88
C MET A 251 11.90 -22.25 -6.95
N ARG A 252 12.13 -22.12 -5.64
CA ARG A 252 11.07 -21.92 -4.63
C ARG A 252 10.27 -20.65 -4.91
N VAL A 253 10.96 -19.53 -5.14
CA VAL A 253 10.35 -18.25 -5.52
C VAL A 253 9.54 -18.40 -6.82
N ALA A 254 10.13 -18.94 -7.88
CA ALA A 254 9.43 -19.15 -9.16
C ALA A 254 8.17 -20.00 -9.01
N ARG A 255 8.24 -21.11 -8.26
CA ARG A 255 7.10 -21.98 -7.96
C ARG A 255 6.00 -21.24 -7.20
N HIS A 256 6.37 -20.42 -6.21
CA HIS A 256 5.41 -19.60 -5.48
C HIS A 256 4.71 -18.59 -6.40
N LEU A 257 5.45 -17.88 -7.26
CA LEU A 257 4.89 -16.89 -8.19
C LEU A 257 3.92 -17.52 -9.21
N LEU A 258 4.15 -18.77 -9.63
CA LEU A 258 3.24 -19.49 -10.54
C LEU A 258 1.85 -19.74 -9.94
N LYS A 259 1.68 -19.69 -8.61
CA LYS A 259 0.38 -19.84 -7.95
C LYS A 259 -0.60 -18.70 -8.29
N PHE A 260 -0.12 -17.58 -8.83
CA PHE A 260 -0.92 -16.40 -9.15
C PHE A 260 -1.13 -16.24 -10.66
N LYS A 261 -2.22 -16.85 -11.18
CA LYS A 261 -2.54 -16.85 -12.61
C LYS A 261 -2.61 -15.45 -13.25
N ARG A 262 -3.02 -14.44 -12.47
CA ARG A 262 -3.18 -13.04 -12.92
C ARG A 262 -1.94 -12.17 -12.72
N LEU A 263 -0.90 -12.67 -12.07
CA LEU A 263 0.31 -11.90 -11.76
C LEU A 263 1.03 -11.58 -13.06
N HIS A 264 1.21 -10.33 -13.43
CA HIS A 264 1.84 -9.93 -14.70
C HIS A 264 2.87 -8.80 -14.47
N SER A 265 3.24 -8.55 -13.22
CA SER A 265 4.27 -7.59 -12.88
C SER A 265 4.93 -8.05 -11.59
N VAL A 266 6.21 -8.41 -11.68
CA VAL A 266 6.98 -8.86 -10.53
C VAL A 266 8.25 -8.02 -10.41
N TRP A 267 8.53 -7.61 -9.19
CA TRP A 267 9.75 -6.91 -8.78
C TRP A 267 10.28 -7.59 -7.52
N LEU A 268 11.51 -8.09 -7.58
CA LEU A 268 12.19 -8.84 -6.51
C LEU A 268 13.45 -8.12 -5.99
N GLY A 269 13.46 -6.77 -6.01
CA GLY A 269 14.63 -5.97 -5.64
C GLY A 269 15.33 -5.23 -6.80
N THR A 270 15.01 -5.55 -8.06
CA THR A 270 15.67 -5.00 -9.25
C THR A 270 14.87 -3.87 -9.89
N HIS A 271 15.50 -2.79 -10.37
CA HIS A 271 14.78 -1.66 -11.00
C HIS A 271 13.78 -2.02 -12.10
N VAL A 272 14.06 -3.06 -12.87
CA VAL A 272 13.20 -3.49 -13.97
C VAL A 272 12.06 -4.33 -13.42
N SER A 273 10.83 -3.87 -13.61
CA SER A 273 9.65 -4.71 -13.46
C SER A 273 9.55 -5.66 -14.64
N TYR A 274 9.41 -6.95 -14.38
CA TYR A 274 9.19 -7.94 -15.42
C TYR A 274 7.68 -8.05 -15.66
N VAL A 275 7.27 -7.82 -16.91
CA VAL A 275 5.88 -7.85 -17.38
C VAL A 275 5.62 -9.12 -18.18
#